data_AF-A0A0G1YE41-F1
#
_entry.id   AF-A0A0G1YE41-F1
#
_cell.length_a   1.000
_cell.length_b   1.000
_cell.length_c   1.000
_cell.angle_alpha   90.00
_cell.angle_beta   90.00
_cell.angle_gamma   90.00
#
_symmetry.space_group_name_H-M   'P 1'
#
loop_
_entity.id
_entity.type
_entity.pdbx_description
1 polymer ?
#
loop_
_entity_poly.entity_id
_entity_poly.type
_entity_poly.pdbx_seq_one_letter_code
_entity_poly.pdbx_strand_id
1 'polypeptide(L)'
;MKRYFLVAAALFIASLWLPHAAAAGGKKLAIIGSSTFAAFCGSYNYDEELENALTESVVDCHAKVGATAEYFLDTYNSEVKGEGYTDLVVYAGLNGLNSPAGLLNTRDWLTEIFKSAQADGTRVIVVGAQPFQGYSTWTQTWGDNLKENHAWLAGKPHGVDAFIDVTPFVDKNNDGALDSEYASGDKLHLNASGQKLVYQLILDYGFGENSADGGAAGFAALSEDEIKELLRQPVLKIKIPGLFFSGINPDSLKKDLDGAIYLYFPFIGEYVSGIYRYLILAATIVVATMLIVAGFNWILSGGGEGITAAKTKIRNALSGLLLLILSYAILYLVNPELVTFRNLRVRYIPASPTGSFDKGEPPSPAAGTSAPQALAYTGYDALFQSYQPCLEVDWRLLKAMAFIESGFRSDVVNSSGFTGLFQTKKPNCESTLRKYPDNLKKVCSDLKHPEVSTMVGASMMRSSIEKIKKRCGQIELDSLYYFAYIGHHNGIGALDKILKDTCSYTEAYASMHRFWNRGKTADNSGAKRTATVIAKEGDNAGKKMIKYAQSLGVTSGFIPGNKTQCPLDNSSIRF
;
A
#
# COMPACT_ATOMS: atom_id res chain seq x y z
N MET A 1 22.14 4.52 51.17
CA MET A 1 22.18 5.47 50.04
C MET A 1 23.46 5.41 49.21
N LYS A 2 24.68 5.45 49.78
CA LYS A 2 25.94 5.35 48.99
C LYS A 2 26.07 4.08 48.12
N ARG A 3 25.53 2.93 48.57
CA ARG A 3 25.57 1.67 47.80
C ARG A 3 24.68 1.68 46.55
N TYR A 4 23.57 2.41 46.54
CA TYR A 4 22.69 2.49 45.36
C TYR A 4 23.23 3.43 44.28
N PHE A 5 23.91 4.51 44.69
CA PHE A 5 24.58 5.43 43.76
C PHE A 5 25.81 4.79 43.11
N LEU A 6 26.57 3.99 43.85
CA LEU A 6 27.69 3.22 43.31
C LEU A 6 27.24 2.09 42.39
N VAL A 7 26.10 1.45 42.65
CA VAL A 7 25.53 0.42 41.76
C VAL A 7 24.95 1.05 40.50
N ALA A 8 24.30 2.22 40.58
CA ALA A 8 23.82 2.95 39.40
C ALA A 8 24.97 3.50 38.54
N ALA A 9 26.03 4.04 39.16
CA ALA A 9 27.23 4.49 38.46
C ALA A 9 28.04 3.30 37.89
N ALA A 10 28.09 2.16 38.58
CA ALA A 10 28.73 0.95 38.08
C ALA A 10 27.93 0.30 36.93
N LEU A 11 26.59 0.38 36.94
CA LEU A 11 25.75 -0.05 35.81
C LEU A 11 25.91 0.88 34.59
N PHE A 12 26.10 2.19 34.82
CA PHE A 12 26.34 3.18 33.76
C PHE A 12 27.77 3.11 33.17
N ILE A 13 28.76 2.74 33.99
CA ILE A 13 30.15 2.50 33.55
C ILE A 13 30.29 1.10 32.93
N ALA A 14 29.54 0.11 33.41
CA ALA A 14 29.46 -1.21 32.79
C ALA A 14 28.74 -1.17 31.42
N SER A 15 27.76 -0.27 31.21
CA SER A 15 27.20 -0.03 29.87
C SER A 15 28.17 0.66 28.91
N LEU A 16 29.24 1.28 29.41
CA LEU A 16 30.31 1.86 28.59
C LEU A 16 31.44 0.86 28.26
N TRP A 17 31.43 -0.33 28.87
CA TRP A 17 32.49 -1.35 28.74
C TRP A 17 31.98 -2.78 28.58
N LEU A 18 30.69 -2.95 28.24
CA LEU A 18 30.28 -4.18 27.57
C LEU A 18 31.01 -4.20 26.24
N PRO A 19 31.82 -5.23 25.93
CA PRO A 19 32.24 -5.43 24.55
C PRO A 19 30.94 -5.53 23.76
N HIS A 20 30.71 -4.54 22.90
CA HIS A 20 29.78 -4.72 21.81
C HIS A 20 30.23 -6.02 21.16
N ALA A 21 29.40 -7.06 21.26
CA ALA A 21 29.66 -8.29 20.55
C ALA A 21 29.85 -7.88 19.09
N ALA A 22 31.10 -7.97 18.63
CA ALA A 22 31.45 -7.67 17.26
C ALA A 22 30.78 -8.74 16.37
N ALA A 23 29.62 -8.36 15.85
CA ALA A 23 28.94 -8.90 14.68
C ALA A 23 28.04 -7.73 14.24
N ALA A 24 28.17 -7.10 13.08
CA ALA A 24 28.47 -7.59 11.75
C ALA A 24 29.08 -6.45 10.89
N GLY A 25 29.56 -6.74 9.68
CA GLY A 25 30.05 -5.72 8.74
C GLY A 25 29.01 -4.62 8.48
N GLY A 26 29.48 -3.40 8.20
CA GLY A 26 28.62 -2.26 7.86
C GLY A 26 27.65 -2.59 6.72
N LYS A 27 26.48 -1.95 6.72
CA LYS A 27 25.48 -2.15 5.68
C LYS A 27 26.02 -1.66 4.34
N LYS A 28 25.66 -2.33 3.25
CA LYS A 28 26.09 -1.94 1.90
C LYS A 28 24.87 -1.82 1.01
N LEU A 29 24.64 -0.63 0.47
CA LEU A 29 23.49 -0.28 -0.36
C LEU A 29 23.92 -0.11 -1.81
N ALA A 30 23.33 -0.87 -2.72
CA ALA A 30 23.45 -0.62 -4.15
C ALA A 30 22.26 0.20 -4.65
N ILE A 31 22.51 1.16 -5.53
CA ILE A 31 21.48 1.93 -6.21
C ILE A 31 21.60 1.69 -7.72
N ILE A 32 20.57 1.14 -8.36
CA ILE A 32 20.55 0.92 -9.82
C ILE A 32 19.43 1.74 -10.45
N GLY A 33 19.74 2.51 -11.50
CA GLY A 33 18.70 3.29 -12.16
C GLY A 33 19.07 3.97 -13.47
N SER A 34 18.13 4.78 -13.97
CA SER A 34 18.26 5.50 -15.23
C SER A 34 18.54 7.00 -15.01
N SER A 35 18.15 7.88 -15.93
CA SER A 35 18.43 9.32 -15.91
C SER A 35 18.03 10.02 -14.61
N THR A 36 16.88 9.67 -14.01
CA THR A 36 16.44 10.23 -12.72
C THR A 36 17.49 9.96 -11.63
N PHE A 37 18.01 8.74 -11.57
CA PHE A 37 19.00 8.32 -10.58
C PHE A 37 20.44 8.72 -10.94
N ALA A 38 20.76 8.87 -12.23
CA ALA A 38 22.05 9.42 -12.65
C ALA A 38 22.19 10.88 -12.20
N ALA A 39 21.10 11.65 -12.27
CA ALA A 39 21.07 13.00 -11.69
C ALA A 39 21.08 12.97 -10.16
N PHE A 40 20.33 12.06 -9.54
CA PHE A 40 20.27 11.87 -8.08
C PHE A 40 21.66 11.67 -7.47
N CYS A 41 22.44 10.72 -8.00
CA CYS A 41 23.79 10.44 -7.50
C CYS A 41 24.84 11.43 -8.02
N GLY A 42 24.67 11.94 -9.24
CA GLY A 42 25.70 12.79 -9.86
C GLY A 42 25.54 14.28 -9.59
N SER A 43 24.42 14.87 -10.02
CA SER A 43 24.24 16.34 -9.98
C SER A 43 23.73 16.86 -8.64
N TYR A 44 23.08 15.99 -7.85
CA TYR A 44 22.48 16.34 -6.58
C TYR A 44 23.12 15.67 -5.36
N ASN A 45 24.03 14.70 -5.57
CA ASN A 45 24.78 13.98 -4.53
C ASN A 45 23.90 13.35 -3.43
N TYR A 46 22.69 12.89 -3.78
CA TYR A 46 21.77 12.32 -2.79
C TYR A 46 22.15 10.90 -2.34
N ASP A 47 23.04 10.23 -3.06
CA ASP A 47 23.72 9.02 -2.60
C ASP A 47 24.64 9.32 -1.40
N GLU A 48 25.44 10.39 -1.44
CA GLU A 48 26.24 10.84 -0.29
C GLU A 48 25.33 11.28 0.88
N GLU A 49 24.22 12.00 0.60
CA GLU A 49 23.26 12.37 1.64
C GLU A 49 22.55 11.14 2.24
N LEU A 50 22.31 10.08 1.46
CA LEU A 50 21.77 8.81 1.98
C LEU A 50 22.80 8.09 2.84
N GLU A 51 24.05 8.03 2.40
CA GLU A 51 25.15 7.41 3.15
C GLU A 51 25.31 8.06 4.52
N ASN A 52 25.27 9.39 4.57
CA ASN A 52 25.34 10.16 5.81
C ASN A 52 24.11 9.94 6.72
N ALA A 53 22.91 9.80 6.15
CA ALA A 53 21.69 9.58 6.91
C ALA A 53 21.60 8.15 7.48
N LEU A 54 22.14 7.14 6.77
CA LEU A 54 21.96 5.72 7.07
C LEU A 54 23.04 5.10 7.97
N THR A 55 23.84 5.90 8.69
CA THR A 55 24.82 5.54 9.76
C THR A 55 25.42 4.12 9.67
N GLU A 56 26.72 4.00 9.34
CA GLU A 56 27.42 2.71 9.11
C GLU A 56 26.99 1.98 7.82
N SER A 57 26.56 2.74 6.81
CA SER A 57 26.26 2.24 5.47
C SER A 57 27.28 2.74 4.44
N VAL A 58 27.63 1.95 3.43
CA VAL A 58 28.34 2.38 2.21
C VAL A 58 27.34 2.34 1.06
N VAL A 59 27.27 3.41 0.26
CA VAL A 59 26.31 3.53 -0.85
C VAL A 59 27.06 3.52 -2.19
N ASP A 60 26.80 2.53 -3.03
CA ASP A 60 27.34 2.43 -4.38
C ASP A 60 26.24 2.70 -5.42
N CYS A 61 26.44 3.71 -6.28
CA CYS A 61 25.46 4.10 -7.30
C CYS A 61 25.85 3.68 -8.71
N HIS A 62 24.99 2.88 -9.34
CA HIS A 62 25.12 2.32 -10.68
C HIS A 62 23.97 2.83 -11.58
N ALA A 63 23.94 4.15 -11.81
CA ALA A 63 22.89 4.78 -12.60
C ALA A 63 23.40 5.33 -13.94
N LYS A 64 22.63 5.08 -15.02
CA LYS A 64 23.01 5.48 -16.39
C LYS A 64 21.85 6.14 -17.13
N VAL A 65 22.09 7.35 -17.67
CA VAL A 65 21.10 8.08 -18.47
C VAL A 65 20.60 7.22 -19.63
N GLY A 66 19.28 7.14 -19.79
CA GLY A 66 18.63 6.38 -20.87
C GLY A 66 18.60 4.86 -20.67
N ALA A 67 19.12 4.33 -19.55
CA ALA A 67 19.12 2.90 -19.28
C ALA A 67 17.70 2.29 -19.17
N THR A 68 17.56 1.07 -19.67
CA THR A 68 16.37 0.19 -19.57
C THR A 68 16.55 -0.81 -18.41
N ALA A 69 15.51 -1.59 -18.11
CA ALA A 69 15.60 -2.66 -17.11
C ALA A 69 16.56 -3.80 -17.49
N GLU A 70 16.87 -3.97 -18.79
CA GLU A 70 17.92 -4.88 -19.25
C GLU A 70 19.29 -4.47 -18.69
N TYR A 71 19.65 -3.19 -18.79
CA TYR A 71 20.87 -2.67 -18.15
C TYR A 71 20.86 -2.87 -16.63
N PHE A 72 19.70 -2.71 -15.98
CA PHE A 72 19.61 -2.93 -14.53
C PHE A 72 19.93 -4.38 -14.17
N LEU A 73 19.47 -5.34 -14.97
CA LEU A 73 19.75 -6.75 -14.76
C LEU A 73 21.22 -7.06 -15.02
N ASP A 74 21.80 -6.54 -16.11
CA ASP A 74 23.21 -6.73 -16.42
C ASP A 74 24.11 -6.20 -15.29
N THR A 75 23.87 -4.95 -14.85
CA THR A 75 24.59 -4.33 -13.74
C THR A 75 24.38 -5.09 -12.43
N TYR A 76 23.15 -5.51 -12.13
CA TYR A 76 22.89 -6.31 -10.93
C TYR A 76 23.72 -7.60 -10.95
N ASN A 77 23.73 -8.32 -12.07
CA ASN A 77 24.48 -9.57 -12.21
C ASN A 77 26.00 -9.39 -12.17
N SER A 78 26.53 -8.26 -12.67
CA SER A 78 27.99 -8.05 -12.77
C SER A 78 28.61 -7.30 -11.60
N GLU A 79 27.86 -6.44 -10.91
CA GLU A 79 28.42 -5.48 -9.94
C GLU A 79 27.76 -5.55 -8.55
N VAL A 80 26.60 -6.21 -8.41
CA VAL A 80 25.84 -6.25 -7.14
C VAL A 80 25.70 -7.66 -6.58
N LYS A 81 25.31 -8.62 -7.42
CA LYS A 81 25.04 -9.99 -7.01
C LYS A 81 26.29 -10.65 -6.43
N GLY A 82 26.19 -11.14 -5.19
CA GLY A 82 27.28 -11.83 -4.51
C GLY A 82 28.34 -10.92 -3.88
N GLU A 83 28.22 -9.59 -4.01
CA GLU A 83 29.20 -8.62 -3.50
C GLU A 83 28.90 -8.12 -2.07
N GLY A 84 27.97 -8.80 -1.37
CA GLY A 84 27.68 -8.53 0.05
C GLY A 84 26.74 -7.34 0.31
N TYR A 85 25.98 -6.88 -0.70
CA TYR A 85 24.97 -5.83 -0.51
C TYR A 85 23.81 -6.29 0.35
N THR A 86 23.50 -5.51 1.39
CA THR A 86 22.38 -5.74 2.31
C THR A 86 21.08 -5.13 1.79
N ASP A 87 21.19 -4.05 1.01
CA ASP A 87 20.06 -3.31 0.48
C ASP A 87 20.29 -2.98 -1.01
N LEU A 88 19.21 -2.97 -1.78
CA LEU A 88 19.19 -2.64 -3.19
C LEU A 88 18.03 -1.67 -3.46
N VAL A 89 18.33 -0.47 -3.93
CA VAL A 89 17.35 0.47 -4.47
C VAL A 89 17.36 0.37 -6.00
N VAL A 90 16.21 0.05 -6.60
CA VAL A 90 16.07 -0.03 -8.07
C VAL A 90 15.02 0.96 -8.56
N TYR A 91 15.37 1.74 -9.58
CA TYR A 91 14.41 2.57 -10.29
C TYR A 91 13.50 1.75 -11.21
N ALA A 92 12.18 1.99 -11.16
CA ALA A 92 11.19 1.32 -11.99
C ALA A 92 11.26 1.79 -13.44
N GLY A 93 12.19 1.22 -14.20
CA GLY A 93 12.60 1.64 -15.55
C GLY A 93 11.50 2.20 -16.45
N LEU A 94 11.54 3.51 -16.69
CA LEU A 94 10.67 4.24 -17.61
C LEU A 94 10.96 3.88 -19.08
N ASN A 95 12.24 3.71 -19.39
CA ASN A 95 12.72 3.37 -20.73
C ASN A 95 12.38 1.91 -21.05
N GLY A 96 11.83 1.69 -22.24
CA GLY A 96 11.36 0.36 -22.67
C GLY A 96 9.86 0.15 -22.48
N LEU A 97 9.14 1.02 -21.77
CA LEU A 97 7.68 0.89 -21.57
C LEU A 97 6.83 1.39 -22.76
N ASN A 98 7.44 1.77 -23.88
CA ASN A 98 6.76 2.36 -25.04
C ASN A 98 5.88 1.38 -25.84
N SER A 99 5.91 0.09 -25.52
CA SER A 99 5.11 -0.94 -26.17
C SER A 99 4.69 -2.04 -25.17
N PRO A 100 3.58 -2.78 -25.43
CA PRO A 100 3.19 -3.89 -24.57
C PRO A 100 4.26 -4.98 -24.43
N ALA A 101 5.04 -5.24 -25.49
CA ALA A 101 6.16 -6.19 -25.42
C ALA A 101 7.28 -5.65 -24.54
N GLY A 102 7.58 -4.35 -24.64
CA GLY A 102 8.57 -3.69 -23.79
C GLY A 102 8.19 -3.69 -22.30
N LEU A 103 6.89 -3.52 -21.97
CA LEU A 103 6.40 -3.70 -20.59
C LEU A 103 6.67 -5.12 -20.07
N LEU A 104 6.38 -6.15 -20.87
CA LEU A 104 6.64 -7.54 -20.47
C LEU A 104 8.14 -7.79 -20.25
N ASN A 105 8.98 -7.37 -21.20
CA ASN A 105 10.43 -7.53 -21.08
C ASN A 105 10.97 -6.80 -19.84
N THR A 106 10.52 -5.56 -19.59
CA THR A 106 10.88 -4.80 -18.38
C THR A 106 10.52 -5.57 -17.11
N ARG A 107 9.34 -6.18 -17.05
CA ARG A 107 8.92 -6.98 -15.89
C ARG A 107 9.73 -8.27 -15.75
N ASP A 108 10.06 -8.93 -16.85
CA ASP A 108 10.86 -10.15 -16.84
C ASP A 108 12.26 -9.87 -16.27
N TRP A 109 12.95 -8.83 -16.77
CA TRP A 109 14.26 -8.43 -16.24
C TRP A 109 14.23 -7.99 -14.78
N LEU A 110 13.25 -7.17 -14.38
CA LEU A 110 13.07 -6.78 -12.98
C LEU A 110 12.77 -8.00 -12.08
N THR A 111 11.97 -8.94 -12.58
CA THR A 111 11.65 -10.19 -11.86
C THR A 111 12.89 -11.03 -11.60
N GLU A 112 13.82 -11.11 -12.56
CA GLU A 112 15.09 -11.81 -12.38
C GLU A 112 15.94 -11.17 -11.29
N ILE A 113 16.04 -9.83 -11.27
CA ILE A 113 16.72 -9.08 -10.21
C ILE A 113 16.07 -9.39 -8.85
N PHE A 114 14.75 -9.24 -8.74
CA PHE A 114 14.04 -9.39 -7.46
C PHE A 114 14.18 -10.80 -6.89
N LYS A 115 13.99 -11.83 -7.71
CA LYS A 115 14.16 -13.23 -7.28
C LYS A 115 15.59 -13.51 -6.83
N SER A 116 16.58 -13.00 -7.55
CA SER A 116 17.98 -13.21 -7.19
C SER A 116 18.35 -12.47 -5.90
N ALA A 117 17.95 -11.21 -5.76
CA ALA A 117 18.20 -10.42 -4.56
C ALA A 117 17.53 -11.03 -3.33
N GLN A 118 16.28 -11.48 -3.48
CA GLN A 118 15.56 -12.19 -2.43
C GLN A 118 16.27 -13.48 -2.02
N ALA A 119 16.81 -14.25 -2.98
CA ALA A 119 17.53 -15.50 -2.69
C ALA A 119 18.82 -15.26 -1.91
N ASP A 120 19.49 -14.13 -2.15
CA ASP A 120 20.73 -13.72 -1.48
C ASP A 120 20.48 -12.95 -0.17
N GLY A 121 19.20 -12.73 0.19
CA GLY A 121 18.80 -12.00 1.40
C GLY A 121 18.96 -10.49 1.33
N THR A 122 19.19 -9.94 0.13
CA THR A 122 19.29 -8.49 -0.11
C THR A 122 17.89 -7.88 -0.08
N ARG A 123 17.70 -6.83 0.73
CA ARG A 123 16.43 -6.09 0.81
C ARG A 123 16.23 -5.27 -0.46
N VAL A 124 15.06 -5.36 -1.10
CA VAL A 124 14.75 -4.71 -2.37
C VAL A 124 13.76 -3.57 -2.19
N ILE A 125 14.18 -2.36 -2.53
CA ILE A 125 13.37 -1.13 -2.51
C ILE A 125 13.22 -0.64 -3.95
N VAL A 126 12.00 -0.55 -4.44
CA VAL A 126 11.73 -0.11 -5.81
C VAL A 126 11.14 1.29 -5.79
N VAL A 127 11.73 2.22 -6.55
CA VAL A 127 11.20 3.58 -6.71
C VAL A 127 10.48 3.69 -8.05
N GLY A 128 9.19 4.04 -8.01
CA GLY A 128 8.36 4.24 -9.19
C GLY A 128 8.90 5.33 -10.11
N ALA A 129 8.84 5.11 -11.43
CA ALA A 129 9.15 6.15 -12.40
C ALA A 129 8.07 7.22 -12.43
N GLN A 130 8.47 8.48 -12.54
CA GLN A 130 7.53 9.58 -12.59
C GLN A 130 6.68 9.58 -13.88
N PRO A 131 5.44 10.13 -13.82
CA PRO A 131 4.68 10.50 -15.01
C PRO A 131 5.47 11.45 -15.91
N PHE A 132 5.15 11.50 -17.20
CA PHE A 132 5.90 12.32 -18.17
C PHE A 132 5.06 12.71 -19.41
N GLN A 133 3.74 12.77 -19.26
CA GLN A 133 2.86 13.22 -20.33
C GLN A 133 3.23 14.64 -20.75
N GLY A 134 3.35 14.85 -22.06
CA GLY A 134 3.80 16.12 -22.63
C GLY A 134 5.28 16.13 -23.06
N TYR A 135 6.06 15.10 -22.73
CA TYR A 135 7.37 14.88 -23.36
C TYR A 135 7.20 14.53 -24.85
N SER A 136 8.17 14.91 -25.69
CA SER A 136 8.04 14.87 -27.16
C SER A 136 7.82 13.46 -27.74
N THR A 137 8.31 12.42 -27.07
CA THR A 137 8.14 11.02 -27.49
C THR A 137 7.06 10.26 -26.72
N TRP A 138 6.36 10.94 -25.81
CA TRP A 138 5.30 10.33 -25.01
C TRP A 138 4.14 9.85 -25.90
N THR A 139 3.55 8.72 -25.53
CA THR A 139 2.33 8.19 -26.15
C THR A 139 1.39 7.65 -25.07
N GLN A 140 0.09 7.56 -25.39
CA GLN A 140 -0.90 6.97 -24.48
C GLN A 140 -0.50 5.55 -24.05
N THR A 141 -0.04 4.72 -24.99
CA THR A 141 0.47 3.37 -24.70
C THR A 141 1.59 3.38 -23.66
N TRP A 142 2.50 4.34 -23.75
CA TRP A 142 3.61 4.45 -22.80
C TRP A 142 3.14 4.86 -21.41
N GLY A 143 2.23 5.85 -21.33
CA GLY A 143 1.59 6.25 -20.09
C GLY A 143 0.77 5.13 -19.45
N ASP A 144 0.01 4.39 -20.25
CA ASP A 144 -0.78 3.24 -19.78
C ASP A 144 0.12 2.12 -19.26
N ASN A 145 1.20 1.80 -19.98
CA ASN A 145 2.19 0.81 -19.55
C ASN A 145 2.94 1.23 -18.29
N LEU A 146 3.25 2.52 -18.12
CA LEU A 146 3.82 3.05 -16.88
C LEU A 146 2.88 2.80 -15.69
N LYS A 147 1.61 3.18 -15.82
CA LYS A 147 0.57 2.92 -14.80
C LYS A 147 0.41 1.43 -14.53
N GLU A 148 0.46 0.61 -15.58
CA GLU A 148 0.38 -0.84 -15.41
C GLU A 148 1.62 -1.41 -14.70
N ASN A 149 2.82 -0.92 -15.02
CA ASN A 149 4.07 -1.34 -14.38
C ASN A 149 4.08 -0.96 -12.89
N HIS A 150 3.64 0.26 -12.56
CA HIS A 150 3.46 0.71 -11.18
C HIS A 150 2.46 -0.14 -10.42
N ALA A 151 1.30 -0.45 -11.01
CA ALA A 151 0.31 -1.31 -10.36
C ALA A 151 0.84 -2.73 -10.08
N TRP A 152 1.74 -3.24 -10.94
CA TRP A 152 2.43 -4.51 -10.71
C TRP A 152 3.44 -4.40 -9.56
N LEU A 153 4.26 -3.34 -9.55
CA LEU A 153 5.26 -3.10 -8.49
C LEU A 153 4.62 -2.81 -7.12
N ALA A 154 3.45 -2.18 -7.09
CA ALA A 154 2.66 -1.97 -5.88
C ALA A 154 2.22 -3.29 -5.24
N GLY A 155 2.08 -4.36 -6.04
CA GLY A 155 1.87 -5.73 -5.57
C GLY A 155 3.10 -6.39 -4.95
N LYS A 156 4.25 -5.68 -4.91
CA LYS A 156 5.53 -6.16 -4.34
C LYS A 156 5.94 -7.55 -4.85
N PRO A 157 6.11 -7.70 -6.17
CA PRO A 157 6.35 -9.00 -6.78
C PRO A 157 7.71 -9.55 -6.35
N HIS A 158 7.79 -10.87 -6.15
CA HIS A 158 9.06 -11.60 -6.02
C HIS A 158 10.01 -11.08 -4.92
N GLY A 159 9.46 -10.70 -3.76
CA GLY A 159 10.27 -10.31 -2.62
C GLY A 159 10.70 -8.84 -2.60
N VAL A 160 10.05 -7.97 -3.38
CA VAL A 160 10.17 -6.53 -3.20
C VAL A 160 9.68 -6.13 -1.80
N ASP A 161 10.55 -5.58 -0.96
CA ASP A 161 10.23 -5.20 0.41
C ASP A 161 9.43 -3.89 0.47
N ALA A 162 9.81 -2.92 -0.37
CA ALA A 162 9.16 -1.62 -0.47
C ALA A 162 9.00 -1.20 -1.92
N PHE A 163 7.82 -0.68 -2.25
CA PHE A 163 7.58 0.06 -3.49
C PHE A 163 7.18 1.49 -3.14
N ILE A 164 7.95 2.45 -3.66
CA ILE A 164 7.79 3.87 -3.41
C ILE A 164 7.15 4.46 -4.66
N ASP A 165 5.83 4.65 -4.63
CA ASP A 165 5.11 5.32 -5.71
C ASP A 165 5.28 6.84 -5.58
N VAL A 166 6.05 7.42 -6.50
CA VAL A 166 6.29 8.87 -6.54
C VAL A 166 5.12 9.64 -7.15
N THR A 167 4.26 8.97 -7.92
CA THR A 167 3.20 9.59 -8.75
C THR A 167 2.26 10.49 -7.94
N PRO A 168 1.71 10.09 -6.78
CA PRO A 168 0.77 10.92 -6.02
C PRO A 168 1.36 12.23 -5.52
N PHE A 169 2.69 12.33 -5.47
CA PHE A 169 3.40 13.51 -4.98
C PHE A 169 3.77 14.47 -6.11
N VAL A 170 3.98 13.97 -7.33
CA VAL A 170 4.49 14.74 -8.47
C VAL A 170 3.48 14.98 -9.59
N ASP A 171 2.29 14.39 -9.49
CA ASP A 171 1.14 14.55 -10.39
C ASP A 171 -0.14 14.62 -9.53
N LYS A 172 -0.31 15.75 -8.83
CA LYS A 172 -1.39 15.95 -7.84
C LYS A 172 -2.77 16.05 -8.50
N ASN A 173 -2.82 16.48 -9.77
CA ASN A 173 -4.05 16.63 -10.54
C ASN A 173 -4.44 15.34 -11.30
N ASN A 174 -3.57 14.31 -11.30
CA ASN A 174 -3.74 13.00 -11.92
C ASN A 174 -3.99 13.10 -13.44
N ASP A 175 -3.31 14.03 -14.10
CA ASP A 175 -3.40 14.25 -15.54
C ASP A 175 -2.32 13.50 -16.35
N GLY A 176 -1.39 12.82 -15.67
CA GLY A 176 -0.31 12.05 -16.25
C GLY A 176 0.93 12.86 -16.59
N ALA A 177 0.93 14.18 -16.37
CA ALA A 177 2.07 15.07 -16.53
C ALA A 177 2.72 15.38 -15.17
N LEU A 178 3.99 15.77 -15.20
CA LEU A 178 4.65 16.29 -14.01
C LEU A 178 4.10 17.67 -13.68
N ASP A 179 3.73 17.86 -12.41
CA ASP A 179 3.44 19.18 -11.87
C ASP A 179 4.67 20.08 -12.05
N SER A 180 4.44 21.34 -12.45
CA SER A 180 5.52 22.30 -12.75
C SER A 180 6.46 22.56 -11.57
N GLU A 181 6.01 22.29 -10.34
CA GLU A 181 6.81 22.36 -9.12
C GLU A 181 7.98 21.37 -9.15
N TYR A 182 7.78 20.18 -9.73
CA TYR A 182 8.76 19.08 -9.74
C TYR A 182 9.32 18.80 -11.14
N ALA A 183 8.69 19.32 -12.19
CA ALA A 183 9.13 19.15 -13.57
C ALA A 183 10.37 19.99 -13.90
N SER A 184 11.32 19.39 -14.62
CA SER A 184 12.28 20.15 -15.42
C SER A 184 11.60 20.70 -16.69
N GLY A 185 12.24 21.64 -17.37
CA GLY A 185 11.66 22.28 -18.57
C GLY A 185 11.34 21.34 -19.73
N ASP A 186 11.84 20.10 -19.71
CA ASP A 186 11.59 19.09 -20.73
C ASP A 186 10.34 18.24 -20.51
N LYS A 187 9.66 18.36 -19.35
CA LYS A 187 8.46 17.57 -18.98
C LYS A 187 8.69 16.07 -18.78
N LEU A 188 9.95 15.64 -18.66
CA LEU A 188 10.33 14.24 -18.39
C LEU A 188 11.14 14.11 -17.10
N HIS A 189 12.16 14.94 -16.94
CA HIS A 189 13.07 14.84 -15.81
C HIS A 189 12.55 15.65 -14.61
N LEU A 190 12.89 15.18 -13.41
CA LEU A 190 12.65 15.91 -12.17
C LEU A 190 13.67 17.05 -12.03
N ASN A 191 13.21 18.21 -11.55
CA ASN A 191 14.05 19.31 -11.14
C ASN A 191 14.62 19.08 -9.71
N ALA A 192 15.31 20.07 -9.14
CA ALA A 192 15.89 19.96 -7.80
C ALA A 192 14.86 19.61 -6.70
N SER A 193 13.67 20.22 -6.73
CA SER A 193 12.60 19.93 -5.77
C SER A 193 12.07 18.50 -5.94
N GLY A 194 11.91 18.03 -7.18
CA GLY A 194 11.48 16.65 -7.45
C GLY A 194 12.52 15.61 -7.00
N GLN A 195 13.81 15.89 -7.21
CA GLN A 195 14.90 15.01 -6.77
C GLN A 195 15.01 14.94 -5.25
N LYS A 196 14.89 16.09 -4.57
CA LYS A 196 14.83 16.15 -3.10
C LYS A 196 13.65 15.36 -2.53
N LEU A 197 12.48 15.44 -3.18
CA LEU A 197 11.31 14.64 -2.80
C LEU A 197 11.60 13.14 -2.94
N VAL A 198 12.19 12.68 -4.04
CA VAL A 198 12.58 11.27 -4.22
C VAL A 198 13.53 10.81 -3.11
N TYR A 199 14.53 11.62 -2.76
CA TYR A 199 15.44 11.34 -1.63
C TYR A 199 14.68 11.16 -0.31
N GLN A 200 13.78 12.08 0.02
CA GLN A 200 12.96 12.01 1.24
C GLN A 200 12.06 10.78 1.25
N LEU A 201 11.43 10.46 0.12
CA LEU A 201 10.59 9.26 0.01
C LEU A 201 11.40 7.98 0.20
N ILE A 202 12.62 7.90 -0.32
CA ILE A 202 13.53 6.76 -0.09
C ILE A 202 13.85 6.61 1.40
N LEU A 203 14.19 7.70 2.09
CA LEU A 203 14.43 7.65 3.54
C LEU A 203 13.19 7.21 4.32
N ASP A 204 12.06 7.86 4.09
CA ASP A 204 10.85 7.66 4.89
C ASP A 204 10.23 6.27 4.67
N TYR A 205 10.09 5.87 3.40
CA TYR A 205 9.38 4.64 3.03
C TYR A 205 10.31 3.45 2.79
N GLY A 206 11.58 3.70 2.43
CA GLY A 206 12.59 2.67 2.29
C GLY A 206 13.27 2.32 3.62
N PHE A 207 13.59 3.31 4.46
CA PHE A 207 14.46 3.11 5.63
C PHE A 207 13.88 3.62 6.97
N GLY A 208 12.65 4.15 7.01
CA GLY A 208 12.02 4.63 8.25
C GLY A 208 11.62 3.50 9.23
N GLU A 209 11.32 3.85 10.49
CA GLU A 209 11.04 2.90 11.60
C GLU A 209 9.82 1.96 11.37
N ASN A 210 8.98 2.21 10.36
CA ASN A 210 7.88 1.32 9.95
C ASN A 210 8.23 0.39 8.77
N SER A 211 9.49 0.31 8.37
CA SER A 211 9.94 -0.47 7.20
C SER A 211 10.14 -1.97 7.47
N ALA A 212 9.90 -2.42 8.71
CA ALA A 212 9.94 -3.82 9.12
C ALA A 212 8.57 -4.26 9.68
N ASP A 213 7.55 -4.28 8.82
CA ASP A 213 6.33 -5.10 8.92
C ASP A 213 5.37 -4.68 7.79
N GLY A 214 5.77 -4.94 6.55
CA GLY A 214 5.03 -4.55 5.34
C GLY A 214 3.88 -5.49 4.97
N GLY A 215 3.17 -6.06 5.95
CA GLY A 215 1.85 -6.61 5.73
C GLY A 215 0.87 -5.48 5.45
N ALA A 216 -0.06 -5.68 4.52
CA ALA A 216 -1.22 -4.81 4.41
C ALA A 216 -2.04 -4.88 5.71
N ALA A 217 -1.67 -4.12 6.72
CA ALA A 217 -2.59 -3.70 7.75
C ALA A 217 -3.59 -2.79 7.03
N GLY A 218 -4.70 -3.38 6.58
CA GLY A 218 -5.88 -2.61 6.27
C GLY A 218 -6.13 -1.70 7.46
N PHE A 219 -6.21 -0.39 7.22
CA PHE A 219 -6.65 0.55 8.24
C PHE A 219 -8.06 0.13 8.66
N ALA A 220 -8.17 -0.61 9.76
CA ALA A 220 -9.44 -0.73 10.45
C ALA A 220 -9.82 0.70 10.87
N ALA A 221 -10.97 1.18 10.41
CA ALA A 221 -11.49 2.45 10.89
C ALA A 221 -11.67 2.33 12.41
N LEU A 222 -11.00 3.19 13.17
CA LEU A 222 -11.16 3.28 14.61
C LEU A 222 -12.63 3.62 14.91
N SER A 223 -13.28 2.83 15.75
CA SER A 223 -14.62 3.12 16.26
C SER A 223 -14.62 4.46 17.01
N GLU A 224 -15.80 5.08 17.16
CA GLU A 224 -15.91 6.32 17.95
C GLU A 224 -15.37 6.16 19.38
N ASP A 225 -15.50 4.98 19.96
CA ASP A 225 -15.01 4.69 21.31
C ASP A 225 -13.49 4.52 21.33
N GLU A 226 -12.89 3.93 20.30
CA GLU A 226 -11.44 3.90 20.14
C GLU A 226 -10.86 5.30 19.90
N ILE A 227 -11.54 6.15 19.12
CA ILE A 227 -11.15 7.55 18.93
C ILE A 227 -11.25 8.31 20.26
N LYS A 228 -12.33 8.14 21.03
CA LYS A 228 -12.47 8.75 22.35
C LYS A 228 -11.40 8.26 23.32
N GLU A 229 -11.04 6.98 23.29
CA GLU A 229 -9.98 6.42 24.13
C GLU A 229 -8.59 6.96 23.73
N LEU A 230 -8.32 7.10 22.43
CA LEU A 230 -7.08 7.70 21.92
C LEU A 230 -6.96 9.19 22.25
N LEU A 231 -8.07 9.91 22.27
CA LEU A 231 -8.13 11.33 22.64
C LEU A 231 -8.12 11.54 24.17
N ARG A 232 -8.22 10.47 24.97
CA ARG A 232 -8.25 10.57 26.43
C ARG A 232 -6.89 11.03 26.97
N GLN A 233 -6.94 11.89 27.98
CA GLN A 233 -5.75 12.27 28.72
C GLN A 233 -5.09 11.06 29.39
N PRO A 234 -3.74 11.01 29.43
CA PRO A 234 -3.03 9.95 30.12
C PRO A 234 -3.34 9.98 31.63
N VAL A 235 -3.59 8.81 32.21
CA VAL A 235 -3.72 8.66 33.66
C VAL A 235 -2.43 8.05 34.20
N LEU A 236 -1.72 8.81 35.03
CA LEU A 236 -0.51 8.31 35.66
C LEU A 236 -0.84 7.40 36.84
N LYS A 237 -0.14 6.27 36.94
CA LYS A 237 -0.18 5.40 38.13
C LYS A 237 0.35 6.13 39.37
N ILE A 238 1.30 7.03 39.19
CA ILE A 238 1.88 7.87 40.24
C ILE A 238 1.51 9.32 39.96
N LYS A 239 0.79 9.97 40.89
CA LYS A 239 0.43 11.38 40.76
C LYS A 239 1.65 12.25 41.04
N ILE A 240 2.07 13.03 40.04
CA ILE A 240 3.17 13.98 40.15
C ILE A 240 2.58 15.35 40.49
N PRO A 241 2.94 15.95 41.64
CA PRO A 241 2.46 17.29 41.99
C PRO A 241 2.82 18.35 40.93
N GLY A 242 1.83 19.16 40.53
CA GLY A 242 2.02 20.24 39.57
C GLY A 242 2.04 19.83 38.09
N LEU A 243 1.85 18.53 37.79
CA LEU A 243 1.67 18.04 36.42
C LEU A 243 0.19 17.99 36.06
N PHE A 244 -0.18 18.68 34.97
CA PHE A 244 -1.52 18.67 34.39
C PHE A 244 -1.38 18.43 32.89
N PHE A 245 -2.18 17.51 32.34
CA PHE A 245 -2.27 17.30 30.90
C PHE A 245 -3.30 18.24 30.31
N SER A 246 -2.99 18.87 29.16
CA SER A 246 -3.97 19.67 28.44
C SER A 246 -5.02 18.76 27.81
N GLY A 247 -6.26 19.24 27.65
CA GLY A 247 -7.27 18.51 26.88
C GLY A 247 -6.96 18.61 25.38
N ILE A 248 -7.14 17.52 24.64
CA ILE A 248 -7.18 17.60 23.17
C ILE A 248 -8.58 18.05 22.79
N ASN A 249 -8.72 19.27 22.27
CA ASN A 249 -10.00 19.74 21.76
C ASN A 249 -10.19 19.24 20.32
N PRO A 250 -11.21 18.41 20.02
CA PRO A 250 -11.54 17.99 18.66
C PRO A 250 -11.80 19.16 17.70
N ASP A 251 -12.15 20.34 18.21
CA ASP A 251 -12.37 21.54 17.39
C ASP A 251 -11.07 22.25 16.97
N SER A 252 -9.93 21.80 17.51
CA SER A 252 -8.60 22.35 17.19
C SER A 252 -7.92 21.66 16.00
N LEU A 253 -8.67 20.87 15.22
CA LEU A 253 -8.25 20.30 13.94
C LEU A 253 -7.70 21.41 13.05
N LYS A 254 -6.37 21.54 13.02
CA LYS A 254 -5.73 22.53 12.14
C LYS A 254 -5.72 21.94 10.74
N LYS A 255 -6.37 22.65 9.82
CA LYS A 255 -6.21 22.42 8.39
C LYS A 255 -4.87 23.01 7.98
N ASP A 256 -4.05 22.19 7.37
CA ASP A 256 -2.85 22.67 6.69
C ASP A 256 -3.24 23.31 5.34
N LEU A 257 -2.30 24.00 4.70
CA LEU A 257 -2.48 24.68 3.40
C LEU A 257 -3.00 23.74 2.29
N ASP A 258 -2.73 22.43 2.41
CA ASP A 258 -3.15 21.38 1.47
C ASP A 258 -4.52 20.76 1.80
N GLY A 259 -5.25 21.31 2.78
CA GLY A 259 -6.55 20.81 3.22
C GLY A 259 -6.51 19.53 4.07
N ALA A 260 -5.31 18.98 4.34
CA ALA A 260 -5.12 17.86 5.25
C ALA A 260 -5.39 18.26 6.71
N ILE A 261 -6.03 17.36 7.46
CA ILE A 261 -6.44 17.58 8.85
C ILE A 261 -5.48 16.86 9.80
N TYR A 262 -5.02 17.55 10.84
CA TYR A 262 -4.09 16.98 11.84
C TYR A 262 -4.59 17.13 13.28
N LEU A 263 -4.28 16.12 14.09
CA LEU A 263 -4.41 16.11 15.54
C LEU A 263 -3.03 16.33 16.19
N TYR A 264 -2.99 17.10 17.27
CA TYR A 264 -1.76 17.40 18.02
C TYR A 264 -1.88 16.88 19.45
N PHE A 265 -0.95 16.00 19.83
CA PHE A 265 -0.90 15.41 21.17
C PHE A 265 0.28 16.00 21.95
N PRO A 266 0.04 16.84 22.98
CA PRO A 266 1.11 17.51 23.75
C PRO A 266 1.65 16.69 24.93
N PHE A 267 1.06 15.52 25.21
CA PHE A 267 1.21 14.82 26.49
C PHE A 267 2.64 14.44 26.88
N ILE A 268 3.47 14.02 25.92
CA ILE A 268 4.85 13.62 26.21
C ILE A 268 5.66 14.84 26.68
N GLY A 269 5.52 15.97 25.98
CA GLY A 269 6.18 17.23 26.35
C GLY A 269 5.71 17.72 27.72
N GLU A 270 4.41 17.65 27.99
CA GLU A 270 3.83 18.02 29.29
C GLU A 270 4.35 17.13 30.42
N TYR A 271 4.43 15.81 30.20
CA TYR A 271 4.95 14.85 31.16
C TYR A 271 6.41 15.13 31.53
N VAL A 272 7.27 15.29 30.52
CA VAL A 272 8.70 15.57 30.73
C VAL A 272 8.89 16.92 31.42
N SER A 273 8.16 17.96 30.98
CA SER A 273 8.19 19.28 31.60
C SER A 273 7.73 19.24 33.07
N GLY A 274 6.65 18.52 33.37
CA GLY A 274 6.13 18.39 34.73
C GLY A 274 7.07 17.63 35.66
N ILE A 275 7.69 16.54 35.18
CA ILE A 275 8.74 15.84 35.94
C ILE A 275 9.90 16.76 36.25
N TYR A 276 10.37 17.51 35.26
CA TYR A 276 11.51 18.42 35.44
C TYR A 276 11.21 19.47 36.51
N ARG A 277 10.02 20.09 36.47
CA ARG A 277 9.55 21.04 37.50
C ARG A 277 9.46 20.41 38.88
N TYR A 278 8.93 19.18 38.97
CA TYR A 278 8.84 18.45 40.23
C TYR A 278 10.22 18.10 40.80
N LEU A 279 11.16 17.66 39.97
CA LEU A 279 12.53 17.34 40.38
C LEU A 279 13.27 18.57 40.89
N ILE A 280 13.08 19.74 40.25
CA ILE A 280 13.64 21.00 40.74
C ILE A 280 13.08 21.32 42.14
N LEU A 281 11.75 21.25 42.32
CA LEU A 281 11.12 21.49 43.61
C LEU A 281 11.65 20.54 44.70
N ALA A 282 11.73 19.24 44.40
CA ALA A 282 12.27 18.23 45.30
C ALA A 282 13.74 18.51 45.65
N ALA A 283 14.55 18.87 44.65
CA ALA A 283 15.95 19.23 44.86
C ALA A 283 16.10 20.46 45.75
N THR A 284 15.26 21.49 45.59
CA THR A 284 15.26 22.68 46.46
C THR A 284 14.97 22.33 47.92
N ILE A 285 14.01 21.43 48.18
CA ILE A 285 13.69 20.96 49.54
C ILE A 285 14.89 20.21 50.15
N VAL A 286 15.54 19.35 49.37
CA VAL A 286 16.74 18.61 49.80
C VAL A 286 17.88 19.58 50.13
N VAL A 287 18.12 20.58 49.26
CA VAL A 287 19.14 21.61 49.49
C VAL A 287 18.83 22.40 50.75
N ALA A 288 17.60 22.86 50.94
CA ALA A 288 17.18 23.59 52.15
C ALA A 288 17.42 22.75 53.42
N THR A 289 17.06 21.47 53.41
CA THR A 289 17.29 20.55 54.53
C THR A 289 18.78 20.37 54.83
N MET A 290 19.60 20.20 53.79
CA MET A 290 21.06 20.07 53.93
C MET A 290 21.70 21.34 54.48
N LEU A 291 21.20 22.52 54.09
CA LEU A 291 21.66 23.80 54.62
C LEU A 291 21.29 23.97 56.10
N ILE A 292 20.07 23.61 56.50
CA ILE A 292 19.65 23.63 57.90
C ILE A 292 20.54 22.70 58.74
N VAL A 293 20.74 21.46 58.30
CA VAL A 293 21.61 20.48 58.98
C VAL A 293 23.06 20.97 59.04
N ALA A 294 23.58 21.56 57.97
CA ALA A 294 24.93 22.11 57.96
C ALA A 294 25.05 23.34 58.89
N GLY A 295 24.01 24.19 58.97
CA GLY A 295 23.95 25.34 59.87
C GLY A 295 23.98 24.92 61.34
N PHE A 296 23.17 23.92 61.73
CA PHE A 296 23.23 23.37 63.09
C PHE A 296 24.60 22.78 63.41
N ASN A 297 25.19 22.01 62.49
CA ASN A 297 26.53 21.46 62.68
C ASN A 297 27.58 22.56 62.82
N TRP A 298 27.44 23.68 62.11
CA TRP A 298 28.36 24.81 62.25
C TRP A 298 28.27 25.45 63.64
N ILE A 299 27.06 25.71 64.12
CA ILE A 299 26.83 26.40 65.42
C ILE A 299 27.22 25.50 66.60
N LEU A 300 26.89 24.20 66.54
CA LEU A 300 27.06 23.26 67.65
C LEU A 300 28.46 22.62 67.74
N SER A 301 29.29 22.73 66.70
CA SER A 301 30.57 22.00 66.64
C SER A 301 31.70 22.58 67.50
N GLY A 302 31.54 23.75 68.12
CA GLY A 302 32.51 24.32 69.06
C GLY A 302 33.89 24.70 68.47
N GLY A 303 34.17 24.39 67.20
CA GLY A 303 35.45 24.64 66.52
C GLY A 303 36.03 23.38 65.83
N GLY A 304 36.92 23.57 64.85
CA GLY A 304 37.68 22.46 64.24
C GLY A 304 36.95 21.70 63.11
N GLU A 305 37.01 20.37 63.15
CA GLU A 305 36.60 19.46 62.05
C GLU A 305 35.11 19.57 61.68
N GLY A 306 34.25 19.85 62.66
CA GLY A 306 32.80 20.03 62.43
C GLY A 306 32.45 21.25 61.58
N ILE A 307 33.21 22.35 61.70
CA ILE A 307 33.03 23.55 60.87
C ILE A 307 33.45 23.27 59.42
N THR A 308 34.56 22.54 59.22
CA THR A 308 35.04 22.17 57.89
C THR A 308 34.06 21.21 57.19
N ALA A 309 33.48 20.26 57.93
CA ALA A 309 32.44 19.38 57.42
C ALA A 309 31.15 20.14 57.05
N ALA A 310 30.73 21.11 57.86
CA ALA A 310 29.59 21.97 57.58
C ALA A 310 29.80 22.83 56.31
N LYS A 311 30.97 23.48 56.18
CA LYS A 311 31.36 24.24 54.98
C LYS A 311 31.32 23.38 53.71
N THR A 312 31.82 22.16 53.79
CA THR A 312 31.84 21.22 52.66
C THR A 312 30.42 20.84 52.23
N LYS A 313 29.53 20.56 53.19
CA LYS A 313 28.11 20.27 52.90
C LYS A 313 27.41 21.44 52.23
N ILE A 314 27.62 22.67 52.72
CA ILE A 314 27.03 23.88 52.12
C ILE A 314 27.53 24.05 50.68
N ARG A 315 28.86 23.97 50.46
CA ARG A 315 29.45 24.08 49.13
C ARG A 315 28.86 23.05 48.17
N ASN A 316 28.81 21.78 48.57
CA ASN A 316 28.31 20.71 47.71
C ASN A 316 26.82 20.88 47.39
N ALA A 317 26.00 21.30 48.37
CA ALA A 317 24.58 21.56 48.16
C ALA A 317 24.35 22.72 47.18
N LEU A 318 25.11 23.82 47.33
CA LEU A 318 25.03 24.98 46.44
C LEU A 318 25.57 24.68 45.03
N SER A 319 26.67 23.94 44.91
CA SER A 319 27.20 23.50 43.62
C SER A 319 26.22 22.58 42.88
N GLY A 320 25.54 21.68 43.59
CA GLY A 320 24.50 20.83 43.01
C GLY A 320 23.30 21.63 42.50
N LEU A 321 22.84 22.62 43.26
CA LEU A 321 21.77 23.52 42.84
C LEU A 321 22.18 24.36 41.62
N LEU A 322 23.41 24.88 41.62
CA LEU A 322 23.95 25.65 40.51
C LEU A 322 24.02 24.81 39.22
N LEU A 323 24.49 23.57 39.31
CA LEU A 323 24.52 22.64 38.18
C LEU A 323 23.12 22.34 37.63
N LEU A 324 22.12 22.18 38.50
CA LEU A 324 20.73 21.97 38.07
C LEU A 324 20.17 23.16 37.28
N ILE A 325 20.41 24.39 37.75
CA ILE A 325 19.95 25.61 37.07
C ILE A 325 20.70 25.79 35.74
N LEU A 326 22.02 25.56 35.74
CA LEU A 326 22.84 25.66 34.53
C LEU A 326 22.50 24.58 33.50
N SER A 327 22.02 23.41 33.91
CA SER A 327 21.65 22.34 32.98
C SER A 327 20.60 22.80 31.97
N TYR A 328 19.57 23.53 32.41
CA TYR A 328 18.59 24.12 31.50
C TYR A 328 19.24 25.15 30.57
N ALA A 329 20.07 26.04 31.10
CA ALA A 329 20.72 27.10 30.33
C ALA A 329 21.66 26.53 29.24
N ILE A 330 22.41 25.47 29.56
CA ILE A 330 23.28 24.77 28.62
C ILE A 330 22.45 24.13 27.51
N LEU A 331 21.39 23.38 27.86
CA LEU A 331 20.51 22.74 26.87
C LEU A 331 19.89 23.78 25.94
N TYR A 332 19.37 24.88 26.49
CA TYR A 332 18.77 25.96 25.69
C TYR A 332 19.79 26.68 24.80
N LEU A 333 21.01 26.92 25.29
CA LEU A 333 22.06 27.61 24.53
C LEU A 333 22.60 26.75 23.38
N VAL A 334 22.73 25.44 23.59
CA VAL A 334 23.16 24.50 22.55
C VAL A 334 22.09 24.37 21.49
N ASN A 335 20.84 24.12 21.89
CA ASN A 335 19.71 24.09 20.98
C ASN A 335 18.38 24.32 21.73
N PRO A 336 17.65 25.41 21.47
CA PRO A 336 16.37 25.68 22.14
C PRO A 336 15.31 24.60 21.91
N GLU A 337 15.43 23.79 20.86
CA GLU A 337 14.56 22.65 20.58
C GLU A 337 14.73 21.50 21.60
N LEU A 338 15.83 21.46 22.36
CA LEU A 338 16.05 20.45 23.40
C LEU A 338 15.20 20.68 24.66
N VAL A 339 14.68 21.91 24.82
CA VAL A 339 13.78 22.27 25.93
C VAL A 339 12.38 22.69 25.46
N THR A 340 12.19 22.82 24.14
CA THR A 340 10.90 23.12 23.52
C THR A 340 10.33 21.85 22.90
N PHE A 341 9.44 21.18 23.63
CA PHE A 341 8.85 19.93 23.16
C PHE A 341 7.81 20.17 22.07
N ARG A 342 8.01 19.53 20.91
CA ARG A 342 7.04 19.54 19.81
C ARG A 342 5.89 18.57 20.11
N ASN A 343 4.68 18.97 19.75
CA ASN A 343 3.53 18.09 19.85
C ASN A 343 3.63 16.96 18.83
N LEU A 344 3.19 15.76 19.21
CA LEU A 344 3.05 14.66 18.27
C LEU A 344 1.92 15.00 17.29
N ARG A 345 2.27 15.09 16.01
CA ARG A 345 1.35 15.43 14.92
C ARG A 345 0.88 14.15 14.25
N VAL A 346 -0.42 13.87 14.30
CA VAL A 346 -1.04 12.69 13.68
C VAL A 346 -2.03 13.14 12.61
N ARG A 347 -1.95 12.56 11.41
CA ARG A 347 -2.91 12.86 10.33
C ARG A 347 -4.26 12.22 10.66
N TYR A 348 -5.32 13.03 10.60
CA TYR A 348 -6.70 12.56 10.78
C TYR A 348 -7.38 12.41 9.42
N ILE A 349 -7.91 11.22 9.15
CA ILE A 349 -8.72 10.92 7.97
C ILE A 349 -10.15 10.70 8.47
N PRO A 350 -11.10 11.60 8.20
CA PRO A 350 -12.47 11.42 8.65
C PRO A 350 -13.06 10.16 7.99
N ALA A 351 -13.66 9.28 8.81
CA ALA A 351 -14.39 8.13 8.30
C ALA A 351 -15.54 8.64 7.40
N SER A 352 -15.62 8.14 6.18
CA SER A 352 -16.80 8.33 5.35
C SER A 352 -17.92 7.47 5.95
N PRO A 353 -19.10 8.03 6.27
CA PRO A 353 -20.18 7.24 6.86
C PRO A 353 -20.56 6.12 5.90
N THR A 354 -20.30 4.87 6.30
CA THR A 354 -21.06 3.74 5.79
C THR A 354 -22.50 3.97 6.20
N GLY A 355 -23.29 4.48 5.25
CA GLY A 355 -24.71 4.72 5.41
C GLY A 355 -25.37 3.51 6.08
N SER A 356 -26.09 3.82 7.16
CA SER A 356 -26.99 2.94 7.88
C SER A 356 -27.75 2.02 6.93
N PHE A 357 -27.83 0.74 7.30
CA PHE A 357 -28.85 -0.16 6.80
C PHE A 357 -30.23 0.47 7.02
N ASP A 358 -30.79 1.06 5.96
CA ASP A 358 -32.20 1.40 5.90
C ASP A 358 -32.92 0.28 5.13
N LYS A 359 -33.92 -0.30 5.79
CA LYS A 359 -34.81 -1.28 5.17
C LYS A 359 -35.73 -0.52 4.24
N GLY A 360 -35.65 -0.81 2.94
CA GLY A 360 -36.76 -0.59 2.02
C GLY A 360 -36.69 0.69 1.20
N GLU A 361 -35.74 0.75 0.28
CA GLU A 361 -36.01 1.07 -1.13
C GLU A 361 -34.83 0.52 -1.94
N PRO A 362 -35.06 -0.18 -3.07
CA PRO A 362 -33.95 -0.61 -3.92
C PRO A 362 -33.17 0.64 -4.36
N PRO A 363 -31.83 0.61 -4.39
CA PRO A 363 -31.09 1.69 -4.99
C PRO A 363 -31.59 1.86 -6.43
N SER A 364 -32.20 3.00 -6.70
CA SER A 364 -32.54 3.41 -8.06
C SER A 364 -31.30 3.21 -8.92
N PRO A 365 -31.37 2.47 -10.05
CA PRO A 365 -30.22 2.28 -10.91
C PRO A 365 -29.70 3.65 -11.29
N ALA A 366 -28.42 3.90 -11.02
CA ALA A 366 -27.76 5.12 -11.45
C ALA A 366 -27.99 5.26 -12.96
N ALA A 367 -28.68 6.34 -13.34
CA ALA A 367 -28.90 6.70 -14.72
C ALA A 367 -27.55 6.73 -15.46
N GLY A 368 -27.57 6.19 -16.69
CA GLY A 368 -26.40 5.86 -17.50
C GLY A 368 -25.23 6.83 -17.36
N THR A 369 -24.11 6.33 -16.84
CA THR A 369 -22.83 7.00 -16.96
C THR A 369 -22.18 6.52 -18.26
N SER A 370 -22.02 7.42 -19.22
CA SER A 370 -21.35 7.15 -20.50
C SER A 370 -19.88 6.71 -20.35
N ALA A 371 -19.25 7.01 -19.19
CA ALA A 371 -17.90 6.60 -18.85
C ALA A 371 -17.85 5.28 -18.03
N PRO A 372 -16.83 4.42 -18.25
CA PRO A 372 -16.54 3.30 -17.37
C PRO A 372 -16.31 3.77 -15.92
N GLN A 373 -16.83 3.02 -14.95
CA GLN A 373 -16.62 3.27 -13.53
C GLN A 373 -15.29 2.66 -13.07
N ALA A 374 -14.78 3.08 -11.91
CA ALA A 374 -13.61 2.45 -11.29
C ALA A 374 -13.93 1.05 -10.75
N LEU A 375 -12.94 0.14 -10.64
CA LEU A 375 -13.12 -1.20 -10.06
C LEU A 375 -13.66 -1.15 -8.61
N ALA A 376 -13.30 -0.09 -7.88
CA ALA A 376 -13.78 0.18 -6.52
C ALA A 376 -15.25 0.62 -6.44
N TYR A 377 -15.91 0.89 -7.58
CA TYR A 377 -17.33 1.23 -7.62
C TYR A 377 -18.17 0.14 -6.95
N THR A 378 -19.04 0.55 -6.03
CA THR A 378 -19.82 -0.35 -5.17
C THR A 378 -21.32 -0.37 -5.50
N GLY A 379 -21.78 0.40 -6.50
CA GLY A 379 -23.21 0.57 -6.78
C GLY A 379 -23.96 -0.71 -7.17
N TYR A 380 -23.24 -1.77 -7.57
CA TYR A 380 -23.80 -3.09 -7.86
C TYR A 380 -23.42 -4.17 -6.84
N ASP A 381 -22.69 -3.84 -5.77
CA ASP A 381 -22.16 -4.84 -4.85
C ASP A 381 -23.28 -5.60 -4.14
N ALA A 382 -24.30 -4.89 -3.63
CA ALA A 382 -25.47 -5.50 -3.02
C ALA A 382 -26.23 -6.42 -4.00
N LEU A 383 -26.27 -6.04 -5.27
CA LEU A 383 -26.86 -6.83 -6.34
C LEU A 383 -26.04 -8.11 -6.58
N PHE A 384 -24.73 -8.00 -6.78
CA PHE A 384 -23.86 -9.16 -6.99
C PHE A 384 -23.85 -10.11 -5.77
N GLN A 385 -23.83 -9.56 -4.55
CA GLN A 385 -23.92 -10.32 -3.30
C GLN A 385 -25.22 -11.11 -3.20
N SER A 386 -26.33 -10.58 -3.72
CA SER A 386 -27.61 -11.32 -3.71
C SER A 386 -27.56 -12.61 -4.53
N TYR A 387 -26.64 -12.73 -5.49
CA TYR A 387 -26.40 -13.93 -6.28
C TYR A 387 -25.34 -14.86 -5.67
N GLN A 388 -24.66 -14.47 -4.58
CA GLN A 388 -23.68 -15.31 -3.86
C GLN A 388 -24.17 -16.76 -3.63
N PRO A 389 -25.42 -17.01 -3.20
CA PRO A 389 -25.93 -18.37 -3.00
C PRO A 389 -25.95 -19.23 -4.27
N CYS A 390 -25.96 -18.63 -5.46
CA CYS A 390 -26.00 -19.32 -6.74
C CYS A 390 -24.64 -19.75 -7.28
N LEU A 391 -23.55 -19.07 -6.88
CA LEU A 391 -22.29 -19.11 -7.63
C LEU A 391 -21.35 -20.25 -7.21
N GLU A 392 -21.42 -20.67 -5.94
CA GLU A 392 -20.46 -21.61 -5.32
C GLU A 392 -18.99 -21.16 -5.40
N VAL A 393 -18.78 -19.86 -5.59
CA VAL A 393 -17.53 -19.08 -5.56
C VAL A 393 -17.85 -17.68 -5.05
N ASP A 394 -16.84 -16.89 -4.69
CA ASP A 394 -17.02 -15.53 -4.19
C ASP A 394 -17.73 -14.62 -5.20
N TRP A 395 -18.74 -13.87 -4.77
CA TRP A 395 -19.52 -12.93 -5.58
C TRP A 395 -18.66 -11.85 -6.24
N ARG A 396 -17.49 -11.55 -5.69
CA ARG A 396 -16.55 -10.60 -6.28
C ARG A 396 -15.99 -11.10 -7.62
N LEU A 397 -16.04 -12.39 -7.93
CA LEU A 397 -15.78 -12.87 -9.29
C LEU A 397 -16.85 -12.39 -10.27
N LEU A 398 -18.12 -12.35 -9.85
CA LEU A 398 -19.21 -11.80 -10.66
C LEU A 398 -19.00 -10.28 -10.89
N LYS A 399 -18.51 -9.57 -9.87
CA LYS A 399 -18.10 -8.16 -9.97
C LYS A 399 -16.94 -7.96 -10.97
N ALA A 400 -15.88 -8.76 -10.86
CA ALA A 400 -14.73 -8.69 -11.77
C ALA A 400 -15.15 -8.93 -13.23
N MET A 401 -16.03 -9.90 -13.47
CA MET A 401 -16.57 -10.17 -14.80
C MET A 401 -17.37 -8.97 -15.34
N ALA A 402 -18.28 -8.38 -14.56
CA ALA A 402 -19.03 -7.20 -14.98
C ALA A 402 -18.12 -6.00 -15.32
N PHE A 403 -17.02 -5.84 -14.57
CA PHE A 403 -16.02 -4.81 -14.83
C PHE A 403 -15.29 -5.03 -16.16
N ILE A 404 -14.83 -6.27 -16.43
CA ILE A 404 -14.17 -6.63 -17.69
C ILE A 404 -15.09 -6.37 -18.89
N GLU A 405 -16.36 -6.76 -18.78
CA GLU A 405 -17.30 -6.70 -19.89
C GLU A 405 -17.78 -5.28 -20.20
N SER A 406 -18.09 -4.48 -19.18
CA SER A 406 -18.79 -3.20 -19.39
C SER A 406 -18.15 -2.00 -18.70
N GLY A 407 -17.21 -2.22 -17.77
CA GLY A 407 -16.76 -1.20 -16.83
C GLY A 407 -17.91 -0.70 -15.93
N PHE A 408 -18.79 -1.61 -15.53
CA PHE A 408 -20.04 -1.34 -14.78
C PHE A 408 -21.04 -0.43 -15.51
N ARG A 409 -21.06 -0.44 -16.84
CA ARG A 409 -22.07 0.28 -17.64
C ARG A 409 -23.21 -0.66 -18.02
N SER A 410 -24.35 -0.50 -17.36
CA SER A 410 -25.53 -1.34 -17.57
C SER A 410 -26.30 -1.01 -18.85
N ASP A 411 -26.13 0.18 -19.41
CA ASP A 411 -26.82 0.66 -20.61
C ASP A 411 -26.05 0.44 -21.91
N VAL A 412 -24.79 -0.01 -21.83
CA VAL A 412 -23.89 -0.13 -22.97
C VAL A 412 -24.28 -1.28 -23.90
N VAL A 413 -24.27 -0.97 -25.21
CA VAL A 413 -24.46 -1.93 -26.30
C VAL A 413 -23.26 -1.84 -27.23
N ASN A 414 -22.53 -2.94 -27.43
CA ASN A 414 -21.39 -2.94 -28.33
C ASN A 414 -21.81 -3.02 -29.81
N SER A 415 -20.86 -2.83 -30.72
CA SER A 415 -21.09 -2.86 -32.18
C SER A 415 -21.70 -4.17 -32.70
N SER A 416 -21.54 -5.26 -31.93
CA SER A 416 -22.09 -6.58 -32.25
C SER A 416 -23.46 -6.83 -31.59
N GLY A 417 -24.01 -5.86 -30.85
CA GLY A 417 -25.32 -5.95 -30.19
C GLY A 417 -25.32 -6.66 -28.83
N PHE A 418 -24.15 -6.91 -28.22
CA PHE A 418 -24.08 -7.39 -26.85
C PHE A 418 -24.38 -6.24 -25.89
N THR A 419 -25.18 -6.51 -24.85
CA THR A 419 -25.84 -5.49 -24.03
C THR A 419 -25.62 -5.75 -22.54
N GLY A 420 -25.48 -4.67 -21.77
CA GLY A 420 -25.55 -4.69 -20.32
C GLY A 420 -24.24 -4.98 -19.60
N LEU A 421 -24.32 -5.13 -18.27
CA LEU A 421 -23.17 -5.34 -17.39
C LEU A 421 -22.29 -6.52 -17.82
N PHE A 422 -22.91 -7.58 -18.35
CA PHE A 422 -22.25 -8.82 -18.78
C PHE A 422 -22.26 -9.01 -20.29
N GLN A 423 -22.42 -7.93 -21.07
CA GLN A 423 -22.35 -7.94 -22.54
C GLN A 423 -22.91 -9.22 -23.17
N THR A 424 -24.22 -9.44 -23.04
CA THR A 424 -24.92 -10.63 -23.56
C THR A 424 -25.95 -10.26 -24.63
N LYS A 425 -26.50 -11.26 -25.34
CA LYS A 425 -27.59 -11.08 -26.31
C LYS A 425 -28.85 -11.77 -25.84
N LYS A 426 -30.02 -11.27 -26.26
CA LYS A 426 -31.31 -11.87 -25.91
C LYS A 426 -31.38 -13.39 -26.18
N PRO A 427 -30.99 -13.91 -27.36
CA PRO A 427 -30.98 -15.36 -27.58
C PRO A 427 -30.03 -16.13 -26.64
N ASN A 428 -28.91 -15.53 -26.25
CA ASN A 428 -27.95 -16.14 -25.33
C ASN A 428 -28.49 -16.14 -23.90
N CYS A 429 -29.17 -15.06 -23.49
CA CYS A 429 -29.90 -14.97 -22.23
C CYS A 429 -30.96 -16.08 -22.14
N GLU A 430 -31.85 -16.19 -23.13
CA GLU A 430 -32.91 -17.20 -23.17
C GLU A 430 -32.36 -18.63 -23.12
N SER A 431 -31.27 -18.88 -23.86
CA SER A 431 -30.57 -20.17 -23.87
C SER A 431 -29.95 -20.50 -22.51
N THR A 432 -29.25 -19.55 -21.89
CA THR A 432 -28.58 -19.74 -20.60
C THR A 432 -29.60 -19.97 -19.47
N LEU A 433 -30.76 -19.31 -19.55
CA LEU A 433 -31.82 -19.43 -18.57
C LEU A 433 -32.75 -20.63 -18.81
N ARG A 434 -32.48 -21.47 -19.83
CA ARG A 434 -33.33 -22.63 -20.17
C ARG A 434 -33.51 -23.65 -19.05
N LYS A 435 -32.54 -23.73 -18.14
CA LYS A 435 -32.55 -24.66 -17.00
C LYS A 435 -33.30 -24.15 -15.76
N TYR A 436 -33.82 -22.93 -15.79
CA TYR A 436 -34.57 -22.31 -14.69
C TYR A 436 -36.03 -22.06 -15.07
N PRO A 437 -36.89 -21.69 -14.11
CA PRO A 437 -38.31 -21.42 -14.37
C PRO A 437 -38.55 -20.44 -15.53
N ASP A 438 -39.59 -20.72 -16.33
CA ASP A 438 -39.82 -20.06 -17.63
C ASP A 438 -40.06 -18.55 -17.55
N ASN A 439 -40.49 -18.03 -16.39
CA ASN A 439 -40.66 -16.60 -16.18
C ASN A 439 -39.35 -15.82 -16.29
N LEU A 440 -38.20 -16.42 -15.95
CA LEU A 440 -36.89 -15.74 -16.03
C LEU A 440 -36.45 -15.47 -17.48
N LYS A 441 -36.90 -16.28 -18.45
CA LYS A 441 -36.61 -16.04 -19.88
C LYS A 441 -37.32 -14.80 -20.42
N LYS A 442 -38.50 -14.51 -19.89
CA LYS A 442 -39.36 -13.42 -20.39
C LYS A 442 -38.74 -12.05 -20.14
N VAL A 443 -37.87 -11.91 -19.13
CA VAL A 443 -37.19 -10.65 -18.81
C VAL A 443 -35.94 -10.39 -19.70
N CYS A 444 -35.53 -11.34 -20.55
CA CYS A 444 -34.39 -11.19 -21.47
C CYS A 444 -34.55 -10.07 -22.52
N SER A 445 -35.74 -9.45 -22.63
CA SER A 445 -35.93 -8.25 -23.45
C SER A 445 -35.27 -7.00 -22.87
N ASP A 446 -35.00 -6.97 -21.55
CA ASP A 446 -34.46 -5.81 -20.85
C ASP A 446 -33.06 -6.08 -20.28
N LEU A 447 -32.11 -6.40 -21.17
CA LEU A 447 -30.71 -6.65 -20.79
C LEU A 447 -29.97 -5.42 -20.26
N LYS A 448 -30.56 -4.22 -20.40
CA LYS A 448 -30.02 -2.99 -19.83
C LYS A 448 -30.33 -2.90 -18.32
N HIS A 449 -31.35 -3.59 -17.86
CA HIS A 449 -31.66 -3.63 -16.44
C HIS A 449 -30.55 -4.38 -15.67
N PRO A 450 -29.92 -3.75 -14.65
CA PRO A 450 -28.80 -4.35 -13.92
C PRO A 450 -29.10 -5.74 -13.33
N GLU A 451 -30.30 -5.92 -12.77
CA GLU A 451 -30.73 -7.21 -12.22
C GLU A 451 -30.82 -8.30 -13.29
N VAL A 452 -31.38 -8.00 -14.49
CA VAL A 452 -31.46 -8.98 -15.59
C VAL A 452 -30.08 -9.34 -16.07
N SER A 453 -29.24 -8.32 -16.31
CA SER A 453 -27.87 -8.54 -16.77
C SER A 453 -27.10 -9.41 -15.77
N THR A 454 -27.23 -9.11 -14.48
CA THR A 454 -26.58 -9.86 -13.39
C THR A 454 -27.09 -11.28 -13.28
N MET A 455 -28.39 -11.50 -13.41
CA MET A 455 -28.99 -12.83 -13.43
C MET A 455 -28.36 -13.71 -14.52
N VAL A 456 -28.19 -13.17 -15.73
CA VAL A 456 -27.57 -13.89 -16.84
C VAL A 456 -26.10 -14.16 -16.55
N GLY A 457 -25.35 -13.16 -16.09
CA GLY A 457 -23.95 -13.30 -15.69
C GLY A 457 -23.75 -14.38 -14.62
N ALA A 458 -24.57 -14.37 -13.57
CA ALA A 458 -24.54 -15.34 -12.49
C ALA A 458 -24.85 -16.76 -12.98
N SER A 459 -25.82 -16.90 -13.89
CA SER A 459 -26.17 -18.18 -14.51
C SER A 459 -25.02 -18.74 -15.37
N MET A 460 -24.36 -17.89 -16.15
CA MET A 460 -23.18 -18.27 -16.94
C MET A 460 -22.02 -18.68 -16.04
N MET A 461 -21.71 -17.87 -15.02
CA MET A 461 -20.68 -18.15 -14.02
C MET A 461 -20.93 -19.49 -13.33
N ARG A 462 -22.13 -19.72 -12.79
CA ARG A 462 -22.51 -21.00 -12.15
C ARG A 462 -22.27 -22.18 -13.08
N SER A 463 -22.64 -22.04 -14.35
CA SER A 463 -22.43 -23.09 -15.35
C SER A 463 -20.93 -23.37 -15.58
N SER A 464 -20.08 -22.33 -15.62
CA SER A 464 -18.62 -22.48 -15.69
C SER A 464 -18.10 -23.23 -14.46
N ILE A 465 -18.50 -22.82 -13.25
CA ILE A 465 -18.08 -23.44 -12.00
C ILE A 465 -18.48 -24.92 -11.94
N GLU A 466 -19.70 -25.27 -12.36
CA GLU A 466 -20.17 -26.67 -12.45
C GLU A 466 -19.27 -27.51 -13.38
N LYS A 467 -18.80 -26.95 -14.50
CA LYS A 467 -17.88 -27.64 -15.42
C LYS A 467 -16.48 -27.80 -14.83
N ILE A 468 -15.96 -26.77 -14.18
CA ILE A 468 -14.64 -26.79 -13.54
C ILE A 468 -14.63 -27.85 -12.45
N LYS A 469 -15.61 -27.85 -11.54
CA LYS A 469 -15.73 -28.87 -10.48
C LYS A 469 -15.78 -30.28 -11.05
N LYS A 470 -16.56 -30.48 -12.12
CA LYS A 470 -16.69 -31.80 -12.76
C LYS A 470 -15.41 -32.29 -13.43
N ARG A 471 -14.56 -31.39 -13.94
CA ARG A 471 -13.38 -31.74 -14.75
C ARG A 471 -12.09 -31.76 -13.94
N CYS A 472 -11.93 -30.81 -13.03
CA CYS A 472 -10.62 -30.52 -12.44
C CYS A 472 -10.43 -31.05 -11.02
N GLY A 473 -11.48 -31.41 -10.27
CA GLY A 473 -11.33 -31.94 -8.91
C GLY A 473 -10.72 -30.91 -7.94
N GLN A 474 -9.40 -30.78 -7.94
CA GLN A 474 -8.64 -29.69 -7.32
C GLN A 474 -8.14 -28.72 -8.39
N ILE A 475 -8.25 -27.42 -8.14
CA ILE A 475 -7.81 -26.38 -9.07
C ILE A 475 -7.14 -25.24 -8.31
N GLU A 476 -6.07 -24.73 -8.88
CA GLU A 476 -5.36 -23.54 -8.39
C GLU A 476 -6.26 -22.29 -8.57
N LEU A 477 -6.11 -21.28 -7.70
CA LEU A 477 -7.03 -20.14 -7.63
C LEU A 477 -7.03 -19.29 -8.90
N ASP A 478 -5.86 -18.98 -9.46
CA ASP A 478 -5.75 -18.21 -10.69
C ASP A 478 -6.37 -18.98 -11.86
N SER A 479 -6.16 -20.30 -11.91
CA SER A 479 -6.81 -21.18 -12.87
C SER A 479 -8.34 -21.20 -12.70
N LEU A 480 -8.85 -21.23 -11.47
CA LEU A 480 -10.28 -21.12 -11.19
C LEU A 480 -10.84 -19.79 -11.71
N TYR A 481 -10.20 -18.67 -11.40
CA TYR A 481 -10.66 -17.34 -11.81
C TYR A 481 -10.66 -17.20 -13.34
N TYR A 482 -9.58 -17.66 -13.98
CA TYR A 482 -9.45 -17.67 -15.42
C TYR A 482 -10.60 -18.47 -16.07
N PHE A 483 -10.78 -19.73 -15.69
CA PHE A 483 -11.77 -20.60 -16.33
C PHE A 483 -13.23 -20.20 -16.00
N ALA A 484 -13.45 -19.58 -14.84
CA ALA A 484 -14.74 -19.00 -14.48
C ALA A 484 -15.19 -17.94 -15.52
N TYR A 485 -14.24 -17.15 -16.02
CA TYR A 485 -14.46 -16.17 -17.08
C TYR A 485 -14.48 -16.76 -18.49
N ILE A 486 -13.61 -17.74 -18.82
CA ILE A 486 -13.57 -18.33 -20.17
C ILE A 486 -14.91 -18.91 -20.62
N GLY A 487 -15.69 -19.51 -19.72
CA GLY A 487 -17.02 -20.00 -20.06
C GLY A 487 -18.02 -18.91 -20.46
N HIS A 488 -17.81 -17.67 -20.00
CA HIS A 488 -18.56 -16.50 -20.43
C HIS A 488 -18.13 -16.04 -21.83
N HIS A 489 -16.82 -15.83 -22.03
CA HIS A 489 -16.28 -15.28 -23.27
C HIS A 489 -16.36 -16.24 -24.46
N ASN A 490 -15.90 -17.49 -24.29
CA ASN A 490 -15.85 -18.49 -25.37
C ASN A 490 -17.07 -19.42 -25.39
N GLY A 491 -17.94 -19.30 -24.39
CA GLY A 491 -19.11 -20.15 -24.22
C GLY A 491 -18.78 -21.47 -23.52
N ILE A 492 -19.82 -22.06 -22.91
CA ILE A 492 -19.69 -23.23 -22.05
C ILE A 492 -19.18 -24.49 -22.76
N GLY A 493 -19.45 -24.59 -24.07
CA GLY A 493 -18.98 -25.71 -24.91
C GLY A 493 -17.47 -25.66 -25.16
N ALA A 494 -16.92 -24.46 -25.35
CA ALA A 494 -15.48 -24.26 -25.47
C ALA A 494 -14.79 -24.58 -24.14
N LEU A 495 -15.32 -24.07 -23.03
CA LEU A 495 -14.79 -24.36 -21.70
C LEU A 495 -14.76 -25.87 -21.39
N ASP A 496 -15.84 -26.63 -21.66
CA ASP A 496 -15.85 -28.08 -21.42
C ASP A 496 -14.83 -28.85 -22.27
N LYS A 497 -14.44 -28.30 -23.44
CA LYS A 497 -13.39 -28.89 -24.28
C LYS A 497 -12.00 -28.52 -23.76
N ILE A 498 -11.80 -27.27 -23.34
CA ILE A 498 -10.53 -26.80 -22.77
C ILE A 498 -10.20 -27.57 -21.49
N LEU A 499 -11.17 -27.70 -20.58
CA LEU A 499 -11.03 -28.42 -19.31
C LEU A 499 -10.85 -29.95 -19.46
N LYS A 500 -10.98 -30.51 -20.67
CA LYS A 500 -10.57 -31.91 -20.94
C LYS A 500 -9.08 -32.02 -21.20
N ASP A 501 -8.47 -30.95 -21.68
CA ASP A 501 -7.06 -30.93 -22.05
C ASP A 501 -6.19 -30.44 -20.89
N THR A 502 -6.66 -29.44 -20.12
CA THR A 502 -5.88 -28.88 -19.00
C THR A 502 -6.78 -28.21 -17.95
N CYS A 503 -6.31 -28.22 -16.71
CA CYS A 503 -6.87 -27.45 -15.59
C CYS A 503 -5.93 -26.31 -15.14
N SER A 504 -4.88 -26.03 -15.92
CA SER A 504 -3.96 -24.91 -15.72
C SER A 504 -4.25 -23.81 -16.74
N TYR A 505 -4.38 -22.56 -16.27
CA TYR A 505 -4.62 -21.43 -17.19
C TYR A 505 -3.42 -21.15 -18.12
N THR A 506 -2.19 -21.48 -17.71
CA THR A 506 -0.99 -21.25 -18.52
C THR A 506 -0.95 -22.11 -19.79
N GLU A 507 -1.65 -23.24 -19.78
CA GLU A 507 -1.74 -24.18 -20.90
C GLU A 507 -3.05 -24.01 -21.72
N ALA A 508 -4.01 -23.23 -21.20
CA ALA A 508 -5.36 -23.12 -21.74
C ALA A 508 -5.40 -22.53 -23.16
N TYR A 509 -4.48 -21.60 -23.48
CA TYR A 509 -4.42 -20.94 -24.79
C TYR A 509 -4.35 -21.94 -25.95
N ALA A 510 -3.50 -22.97 -25.83
CA ALA A 510 -3.31 -23.95 -26.90
C ALA A 510 -4.60 -24.77 -27.15
N SER A 511 -5.32 -25.14 -26.10
CA SER A 511 -6.59 -25.85 -26.24
C SER A 511 -7.70 -24.96 -26.79
N MET A 512 -7.76 -23.71 -26.32
CA MET A 512 -8.71 -22.71 -26.82
C MET A 512 -8.49 -22.40 -28.31
N HIS A 513 -7.24 -22.25 -28.75
CA HIS A 513 -6.89 -22.11 -30.16
C HIS A 513 -7.37 -23.31 -30.98
N ARG A 514 -7.08 -24.54 -30.54
CA ARG A 514 -7.53 -25.76 -31.20
C ARG A 514 -9.05 -25.83 -31.33
N PHE A 515 -9.80 -25.38 -30.32
CA PHE A 515 -11.25 -25.35 -30.36
C PHE A 515 -11.75 -24.45 -31.48
N TRP A 516 -11.27 -23.20 -31.54
CA TRP A 516 -11.70 -22.23 -32.55
C TRP A 516 -11.18 -22.56 -33.95
N ASN A 517 -10.05 -23.25 -34.07
CA ASN A 517 -9.48 -23.68 -35.35
C ASN A 517 -10.29 -24.80 -36.03
N ARG A 518 -11.22 -25.45 -35.30
CA ARG A 518 -12.10 -26.52 -35.83
C ARG A 518 -13.45 -26.00 -36.36
N GLY A 519 -13.76 -24.71 -36.21
CA GLY A 519 -15.04 -24.11 -36.59
C GLY A 519 -14.91 -23.12 -37.76
N LYS A 520 -15.97 -23.01 -38.59
CA LYS A 520 -16.06 -21.99 -39.66
C LYS A 520 -16.08 -20.58 -39.03
N THR A 521 -14.92 -19.95 -38.89
CA THR A 521 -14.78 -18.59 -38.35
C THR A 521 -15.07 -17.52 -39.42
N ALA A 522 -16.33 -17.44 -39.86
CA ALA A 522 -16.83 -16.32 -40.65
C ALA A 522 -18.10 -15.79 -39.99
N ASP A 523 -18.10 -14.50 -39.64
CA ASP A 523 -19.33 -13.77 -39.38
C ASP A 523 -20.05 -13.49 -40.71
N ASN A 524 -21.35 -13.15 -40.63
CA ASN A 524 -22.20 -12.84 -41.79
C ASN A 524 -21.79 -11.55 -42.54
N SER A 525 -20.67 -10.90 -42.16
CA SER A 525 -20.15 -9.66 -42.74
C SER A 525 -18.84 -9.85 -43.53
N GLY A 526 -18.27 -11.06 -43.58
CA GLY A 526 -17.10 -11.35 -44.40
C GLY A 526 -15.75 -10.88 -43.84
N ALA A 527 -15.68 -10.41 -42.59
CA ALA A 527 -14.42 -10.09 -41.92
C ALA A 527 -13.90 -11.32 -41.14
N LYS A 528 -12.78 -11.91 -41.56
CA LYS A 528 -12.22 -13.14 -40.95
C LYS A 528 -11.61 -12.86 -39.57
N ARG A 529 -12.35 -13.09 -38.47
CA ARG A 529 -11.74 -13.26 -37.14
C ARG A 529 -11.10 -14.65 -37.06
N THR A 530 -9.78 -14.73 -36.95
CA THR A 530 -9.08 -16.03 -36.91
C THR A 530 -9.19 -16.70 -35.54
N ALA A 531 -9.01 -18.02 -35.48
CA ALA A 531 -8.94 -18.77 -34.22
C ALA A 531 -7.90 -18.18 -33.25
N THR A 532 -6.78 -17.68 -33.79
CA THR A 532 -5.72 -16.98 -33.04
C THR A 532 -6.24 -15.71 -32.37
N VAL A 533 -7.03 -14.89 -33.08
CA VAL A 533 -7.60 -13.65 -32.52
C VAL A 533 -8.55 -13.97 -31.37
N ILE A 534 -9.48 -14.91 -31.58
CA ILE A 534 -10.48 -15.27 -30.56
C ILE A 534 -9.82 -15.91 -29.33
N ALA A 535 -8.84 -16.80 -29.53
CA ALA A 535 -8.12 -17.42 -28.42
C ALA A 535 -7.26 -16.40 -27.65
N LYS A 536 -6.62 -15.45 -28.34
CA LYS A 536 -5.80 -14.42 -27.69
C LYS A 536 -6.64 -13.44 -26.89
N GLU A 537 -7.80 -13.02 -27.41
CA GLU A 537 -8.73 -12.18 -26.66
C GLU A 537 -9.28 -12.87 -25.41
N GLY A 538 -9.70 -14.14 -25.54
CA GLY A 538 -10.16 -14.94 -24.42
C GLY A 538 -9.07 -15.14 -23.36
N ASP A 539 -7.85 -15.43 -23.78
CA ASP A 539 -6.71 -15.60 -22.88
C ASP A 539 -6.35 -14.31 -22.13
N ASN A 540 -6.29 -13.19 -22.85
CA ASN A 540 -6.04 -11.88 -22.25
C ASN A 540 -7.13 -11.51 -21.24
N ALA A 541 -8.39 -11.75 -21.58
CA ALA A 541 -9.52 -11.43 -20.71
C ALA A 541 -9.61 -12.37 -19.49
N GLY A 542 -9.29 -13.66 -19.65
CA GLY A 542 -9.12 -14.59 -18.54
C GLY A 542 -7.97 -14.18 -17.60
N LYS A 543 -6.84 -13.69 -18.13
CA LYS A 543 -5.75 -13.14 -17.31
C LYS A 543 -6.13 -11.86 -16.60
N LYS A 544 -6.94 -10.99 -17.22
CA LYS A 544 -7.54 -9.83 -16.53
C LYS A 544 -8.44 -10.26 -15.37
N MET A 545 -9.20 -11.35 -15.55
CA MET A 545 -10.04 -11.91 -14.49
C MET A 545 -9.22 -12.31 -13.25
N ILE A 546 -8.08 -12.96 -13.44
CA ILE A 546 -7.15 -13.29 -12.34
C ILE A 546 -6.77 -12.00 -11.59
N LYS A 547 -6.25 -11.00 -12.31
CA LYS A 547 -5.80 -9.74 -11.73
C LYS A 547 -6.90 -9.02 -10.94
N TYR A 548 -8.11 -8.94 -11.50
CA TYR A 548 -9.22 -8.23 -10.85
C TYR A 548 -9.81 -9.02 -9.68
N ALA A 549 -9.88 -10.35 -9.76
CA ALA A 549 -10.27 -11.19 -8.64
C ALA A 549 -9.31 -10.99 -7.44
N GLN A 550 -8.00 -11.00 -7.70
CA GLN A 550 -6.98 -10.74 -6.68
C GLN A 550 -7.09 -9.32 -6.10
N SER A 551 -7.30 -8.32 -6.96
CA SER A 551 -7.48 -6.90 -6.55
C SER A 551 -8.73 -6.68 -5.70
N LEU A 552 -9.79 -7.46 -5.92
CA LEU A 552 -10.99 -7.44 -5.10
C LEU A 552 -10.83 -8.25 -3.79
N GLY A 553 -9.67 -8.86 -3.54
CA GLY A 553 -9.37 -9.64 -2.34
C GLY A 553 -10.05 -11.01 -2.32
N VAL A 554 -10.29 -11.62 -3.48
CA VAL A 554 -10.80 -13.00 -3.55
C VAL A 554 -9.67 -13.96 -3.20
N THR A 555 -9.81 -14.64 -2.07
CA THR A 555 -8.79 -15.57 -1.53
C THR A 555 -9.30 -17.01 -1.40
N SER A 556 -10.60 -17.23 -1.63
CA SER A 556 -11.25 -18.53 -1.50
C SER A 556 -11.50 -19.18 -2.85
N GLY A 557 -11.31 -20.50 -2.92
CA GLY A 557 -11.70 -21.32 -4.07
C GLY A 557 -13.22 -21.57 -4.10
N PHE A 558 -13.62 -22.85 -4.18
CA PHE A 558 -15.03 -23.20 -4.11
C PHE A 558 -15.61 -22.99 -2.71
N ILE A 559 -16.80 -22.40 -2.65
CA ILE A 559 -17.58 -22.23 -1.41
C ILE A 559 -18.97 -22.87 -1.55
N PRO A 560 -19.63 -23.26 -0.44
CA PRO A 560 -20.97 -23.83 -0.51
C PRO A 560 -21.98 -22.85 -1.12
N GLY A 561 -22.80 -23.33 -2.06
CA GLY A 561 -23.98 -22.61 -2.52
C GLY A 561 -25.19 -22.88 -1.64
N ASN A 562 -26.27 -22.11 -1.84
CA ASN A 562 -27.55 -22.34 -1.20
C ASN A 562 -28.70 -22.18 -2.21
N LYS A 563 -29.20 -23.31 -2.71
CA LYS A 563 -30.27 -23.35 -3.72
C LYS A 563 -31.57 -22.67 -3.26
N THR A 564 -31.89 -22.72 -1.96
CA THR A 564 -33.13 -22.11 -1.45
C THR A 564 -33.08 -20.58 -1.43
N GLN A 565 -31.88 -20.03 -1.31
CA GLN A 565 -31.62 -18.59 -1.29
C GLN A 565 -31.13 -18.06 -2.65
N CYS A 566 -30.90 -18.93 -3.64
CA CYS A 566 -30.41 -18.55 -4.95
C CYS A 566 -31.54 -17.94 -5.81
N PRO A 567 -31.44 -16.66 -6.23
CA PRO A 567 -32.46 -16.01 -7.06
C PRO A 567 -32.80 -16.75 -8.37
N LEU A 568 -31.84 -17.49 -8.94
CA LEU A 568 -32.07 -18.29 -10.15
C LEU A 568 -32.96 -19.51 -9.90
N ASP A 569 -32.87 -20.11 -8.71
CA ASP A 569 -33.57 -21.35 -8.36
C ASP A 569 -34.96 -21.06 -7.78
N ASN A 570 -35.10 -19.99 -6.98
CA ASN A 570 -36.36 -19.60 -6.35
C ASN A 570 -37.16 -18.53 -7.14
N SER A 571 -36.63 -18.08 -8.28
CA SER A 571 -37.24 -17.06 -9.16
C SER A 571 -37.50 -15.70 -8.50
N SER A 572 -36.73 -15.33 -7.47
CA SER A 572 -36.93 -14.09 -6.71
C SER A 572 -36.30 -12.86 -7.39
N ILE A 573 -36.54 -12.64 -8.70
CA ILE A 573 -36.06 -11.42 -9.35
C ILE A 573 -36.76 -10.23 -8.69
N ARG A 574 -35.98 -9.24 -8.24
CA ARG A 574 -36.43 -8.08 -7.46
C ARG A 574 -37.08 -6.97 -8.31
N PHE A 575 -37.68 -7.33 -9.43
CA PHE A 575 -38.30 -6.39 -10.38
C PHE A 575 -39.51 -5.66 -9.80
#